data_AF-A0A1I5BLG9-F1
#
_entry.id   AF-A0A1I5BLG9-F1
#
_cell.length_a   1.000
_cell.length_b   1.000
_cell.length_c   1.000
_cell.angle_alpha   90.00
_cell.angle_beta   90.00
_cell.angle_gamma   90.00
#
_symmetry.space_group_name_H-M   'P 1'
#
loop_
_entity.id
_entity.type
_entity.pdbx_description
1 polymer ?
#
loop_
_entity_poly.entity_id
_entity_poly.type
_entity_poly.pdbx_seq_one_letter_code
_entity_poly.pdbx_strand_id
1 'polypeptide(L)'
;MSKFECELVNDLLPSYIEKKTSSQTNQFIEEHFRSCDECRELYEAMIEEVSIKNQPMPYKKKFRINSIGKMILIVLGYLAVVIIGLVVFTYIMTNGVI
;
A
#
# COMPACT_ATOMS: atom_id res chain seq x y z
N MET A 1 -27.56 22.73 -12.25
CA MET A 1 -27.47 21.58 -13.18
C MET A 1 -28.71 20.73 -13.10
N SER A 2 -29.05 20.02 -14.18
CA SER A 2 -30.10 19.00 -14.16
C SER A 2 -29.54 17.67 -13.65
N LYS A 3 -30.35 16.92 -12.89
CA LYS A 3 -29.98 15.60 -12.37
C LYS A 3 -29.56 14.61 -13.48
N PHE A 4 -30.19 14.74 -14.65
CA PHE A 4 -29.89 13.92 -15.82
C PHE A 4 -28.47 14.14 -16.36
N GLU A 5 -27.98 15.39 -16.39
CA GLU A 5 -26.61 15.67 -16.82
C GLU A 5 -25.58 15.07 -15.87
N CYS A 6 -25.85 15.07 -14.56
CA CYS A 6 -24.95 14.46 -13.58
C CYS A 6 -24.87 12.93 -13.75
N GLU A 7 -26.02 12.26 -13.95
CA GLU A 7 -26.06 10.81 -14.23
C GLU A 7 -25.28 10.48 -15.51
N LEU A 8 -25.46 11.27 -16.58
CA LEU A 8 -24.73 11.09 -17.83
C LEU A 8 -23.21 11.28 -17.65
N VAL A 9 -22.79 12.32 -16.91
CA VAL A 9 -21.37 12.54 -16.63
C VAL A 9 -20.79 11.39 -15.83
N ASN A 10 -21.50 10.89 -14.80
CA ASN A 10 -21.06 9.78 -13.96
C ASN A 10 -20.88 8.48 -14.77
N ASP A 11 -21.76 8.19 -15.72
CA ASP A 11 -21.64 7.01 -16.59
C ASP A 11 -20.44 7.11 -17.54
N LEU A 12 -20.13 8.32 -18.00
CA LEU A 12 -19.01 8.59 -18.91
C LEU A 12 -17.67 8.79 -18.16
N LEU A 13 -17.72 9.05 -16.86
CA LEU A 13 -16.57 9.40 -16.03
C LEU A 13 -15.46 8.33 -16.04
N PRO A 14 -15.75 7.02 -15.93
CA PRO A 14 -14.71 5.99 -16.03
C PRO A 14 -13.99 6.02 -17.38
N SER A 15 -14.74 6.20 -18.47
CA SER A 15 -14.18 6.26 -19.83
C SER A 15 -13.38 7.55 -20.06
N TYR A 16 -13.79 8.65 -19.42
CA TYR A 16 -13.08 9.93 -19.44
C TYR A 16 -11.73 9.85 -18.73
N ILE A 17 -11.67 9.22 -17.55
CA ILE A 17 -10.43 8.97 -16.81
C ILE A 17 -9.46 8.11 -17.64
N GLU A 18 -9.98 7.11 -18.35
CA GLU A 18 -9.22 6.26 -19.27
C GLU A 18 -8.85 6.95 -20.60
N LYS A 19 -9.23 8.22 -20.81
CA LYS A 19 -9.03 9.00 -22.05
C LYS A 19 -9.59 8.30 -23.30
N LYS A 20 -10.71 7.60 -23.16
CA LYS A 20 -11.41 6.88 -24.26
C LYS A 20 -12.62 7.64 -24.80
N THR A 21 -12.90 8.82 -24.27
CA THR A 21 -14.00 9.70 -24.68
C THR A 21 -13.62 10.58 -25.87
N SER A 22 -14.62 10.99 -26.65
CA SER A 22 -14.43 11.92 -27.76
C SER A 22 -14.12 13.34 -27.26
N SER A 23 -13.51 14.18 -28.12
CA SER A 23 -13.22 15.58 -27.77
C SER A 23 -14.47 16.38 -27.40
N GLN A 24 -15.57 16.14 -28.10
CA GLN A 24 -16.86 16.78 -27.81
C GLN A 24 -17.40 16.38 -26.44
N THR A 25 -17.25 15.10 -26.07
CA THR A 25 -17.63 14.58 -24.76
C THR A 25 -16.76 15.18 -23.65
N ASN A 26 -15.46 15.34 -23.88
CA ASN A 26 -14.55 15.95 -22.91
C ASN A 26 -14.94 17.39 -22.60
N GLN A 27 -15.21 18.19 -23.64
CA GLN A 27 -15.62 19.58 -23.47
C GLN A 27 -16.91 19.69 -22.64
N PHE A 28 -17.89 18.82 -22.89
CA PHE A 28 -19.12 18.75 -22.11
C PHE A 28 -18.85 18.43 -20.63
N ILE A 29 -18.00 17.44 -20.34
CA ILE A 29 -17.65 17.05 -18.97
C ILE A 29 -16.88 18.19 -18.26
N GLU A 30 -15.93 18.83 -18.93
CA GLU A 30 -15.17 19.96 -18.38
C GLU A 30 -16.06 21.17 -18.07
N GLU A 31 -17.00 21.48 -18.96
CA GLU A 31 -17.99 22.53 -18.72
C GLU A 31 -18.90 22.16 -17.54
N HIS A 32 -19.27 20.89 -17.41
CA HIS A 32 -20.03 20.40 -16.27
C HIS A 32 -19.27 20.49 -14.95
N PHE A 33 -17.96 20.21 -14.91
CA PHE A 33 -17.16 20.37 -13.68
C PHE A 33 -17.04 21.82 -13.21
N ARG A 34 -17.27 22.81 -14.09
CA ARG A 34 -17.24 24.23 -13.70
C ARG A 34 -18.48 24.67 -12.92
N SER A 35 -19.62 24.01 -13.12
CA SER A 35 -20.87 24.38 -12.47
C SER A 35 -21.51 23.29 -11.59
N CYS A 36 -20.88 22.11 -11.49
CA CYS A 36 -21.29 21.03 -10.60
C CYS A 36 -20.09 20.53 -9.78
N ASP A 37 -20.03 20.95 -8.52
CA ASP A 37 -18.99 20.53 -7.59
C ASP A 37 -19.10 19.03 -7.24
N GLU A 38 -20.31 18.47 -7.17
CA GLU A 38 -20.55 17.05 -6.85
C GLU A 38 -19.87 16.11 -7.86
N CYS A 39 -20.03 16.38 -9.16
CA CYS A 39 -19.36 15.60 -10.21
C CYS A 39 -17.84 15.81 -10.22
N ARG A 40 -17.35 16.99 -9.81
CA ARG A 40 -15.91 17.26 -9.68
C ARG A 40 -15.31 16.47 -8.51
N GLU A 41 -15.98 16.45 -7.36
CA GLU A 41 -15.56 15.67 -6.20
C GLU A 41 -15.52 14.17 -6.50
N LEU A 42 -16.54 13.65 -7.20
CA LEU A 42 -16.56 12.26 -7.67
C LEU A 42 -15.38 11.93 -8.59
N TYR A 43 -15.03 12.83 -9.50
CA TYR A 43 -13.87 12.68 -10.38
C TYR A 43 -12.55 12.64 -9.60
N GLU A 44 -12.37 13.57 -8.66
CA GLU A 44 -11.18 13.64 -7.81
C GLU A 44 -11.01 12.36 -6.98
N ALA A 45 -12.09 11.87 -6.36
CA ALA A 45 -12.09 10.62 -5.59
C ALA A 45 -11.70 9.39 -6.47
N MET A 46 -12.24 9.29 -7.68
CA MET A 46 -11.90 8.18 -8.59
C MET A 46 -10.44 8.27 -9.08
N ILE A 47 -9.91 9.47 -9.33
CA ILE A 47 -8.50 9.63 -9.70
C ILE A 47 -7.56 9.29 -8.56
N GLU A 48 -7.91 9.63 -7.32
CA GLU A 48 -7.11 9.30 -6.15
C GLU A 48 -7.00 7.77 -5.98
N GLU A 49 -8.09 7.03 -6.14
CA GLU A 49 -8.08 5.56 -6.14
C GLU A 49 -7.20 4.97 -7.26
N VAL A 50 -7.25 5.56 -8.46
CA VAL A 50 -6.43 5.14 -9.62
C VAL A 50 -4.94 5.46 -9.38
N SER A 51 -4.63 6.58 -8.75
CA SER A 51 -3.27 6.96 -8.35
C SER A 51 -2.70 6.00 -7.31
N ILE A 52 -3.49 5.61 -6.30
CA ILE A 52 -3.08 4.63 -5.28
C ILE A 52 -2.80 3.26 -5.90
N LYS A 53 -3.54 2.86 -6.95
CA LYS A 53 -3.26 1.62 -7.71
C LYS A 53 -1.99 1.70 -8.56
N ASN A 54 -1.62 2.88 -9.06
CA ASN A 54 -0.50 3.08 -9.98
C ASN A 54 0.79 3.58 -9.31
N GLN A 55 0.75 3.97 -8.04
CA GLN A 55 1.95 4.07 -7.23
C GLN A 55 2.49 2.65 -7.01
N PRO A 56 3.81 2.41 -7.12
CA PRO A 56 4.38 1.21 -6.54
C PRO A 56 4.13 1.33 -5.05
N MET A 57 3.02 0.74 -4.56
CA MET A 57 2.81 0.54 -3.13
C MET A 57 4.15 0.05 -2.59
N PRO A 58 4.75 0.68 -1.57
CA PRO A 58 5.87 0.07 -0.89
C PRO A 58 5.31 -1.25 -0.40
N TYR A 59 5.67 -2.32 -1.12
CA TYR A 59 5.23 -3.67 -0.84
C TYR A 59 5.81 -3.95 0.53
N LYS A 60 5.03 -3.66 1.58
CA LYS A 60 5.25 -4.22 2.90
C LYS A 60 5.02 -5.70 2.68
N LYS A 61 6.09 -6.39 2.30
CA LYS A 61 6.18 -7.84 2.27
C LYS A 61 5.80 -8.26 3.67
N LYS A 62 4.53 -8.58 3.87
CA LYS A 62 4.03 -9.12 5.12
C LYS A 62 4.66 -10.50 5.17
N PHE A 63 5.86 -10.57 5.75
CA PHE A 63 6.62 -11.80 5.88
C PHE A 63 5.76 -12.70 6.77
N ARG A 64 4.93 -13.53 6.14
CA ARG A 64 4.17 -14.57 6.83
C ARG A 64 5.22 -15.57 7.27
N ILE A 65 5.75 -15.36 8.47
CA ILE A 65 6.60 -16.34 9.12
C ILE A 65 5.66 -17.47 9.54
N ASN A 66 5.67 -18.55 8.76
CA ASN A 66 4.97 -19.79 9.09
C ASN A 66 5.55 -20.37 10.40
N SER A 67 4.84 -21.30 11.04
CA SER A 67 5.23 -21.89 12.33
C SER A 67 6.67 -22.46 12.35
N ILE A 68 7.19 -22.86 11.19
CA ILE A 68 8.58 -23.32 11.00
C ILE A 68 9.60 -22.20 11.22
N GLY A 69 9.35 -20.99 10.73
CA GLY A 69 10.28 -19.86 10.90
C GLY A 69 10.34 -19.38 12.35
N LYS A 70 9.25 -19.49 13.10
CA LYS A 70 9.23 -19.24 14.55
C LYS A 70 10.10 -20.26 15.30
N MET A 71 10.02 -21.53 14.91
CA MET A 71 10.82 -22.60 15.51
C MET A 71 12.32 -22.39 15.26
N ILE A 72 12.72 -22.03 14.03
CA ILE A 72 14.13 -21.75 13.69
C ILE A 72 14.68 -20.57 14.51
N LEU A 73 13.89 -19.52 14.73
CA LEU A 73 14.29 -18.35 15.52
C LEU A 73 14.57 -18.72 16.99
N ILE A 74 13.73 -19.56 17.59
CA ILE A 74 13.89 -20.05 18.96
C ILE A 74 15.15 -20.91 19.08
N VAL A 75 15.38 -21.80 18.11
CA VAL A 75 16.57 -22.67 18.10
C VAL A 75 17.86 -21.86 17.95
N LEU A 76 17.89 -20.88 17.06
CA LEU A 76 19.03 -19.98 16.90
C LEU A 76 19.30 -19.15 18.16
N GLY A 77 18.25 -18.63 18.79
CA GLY A 77 18.36 -17.89 20.04
C GLY A 77 18.96 -18.76 21.16
N TYR A 78 18.47 -19.99 21.31
CA TYR A 78 18.99 -20.93 22.29
C TYR A 78 20.47 -21.26 22.04
N LEU A 79 20.85 -21.56 20.79
CA LEU A 79 22.24 -21.83 20.45
C LEU A 79 23.17 -20.65 20.76
N ALA A 80 22.74 -19.42 20.47
CA ALA A 80 23.51 -18.23 20.80
C ALA A 80 23.75 -18.10 22.32
N VAL A 81 22.73 -18.33 23.14
CA VAL A 81 22.84 -18.28 24.61
C VAL A 81 23.82 -19.35 25.12
N VAL A 82 23.76 -20.57 24.60
CA VAL A 82 24.68 -21.65 24.97
C VAL A 82 26.12 -21.28 24.63
N ILE A 83 26.36 -20.74 23.42
CA ILE A 83 27.70 -20.31 22.98
C ILE A 83 28.23 -19.19 23.90
N ILE A 84 27.41 -18.18 24.20
CA ILE A 84 27.79 -17.10 25.10
C ILE A 84 28.13 -17.64 26.50
N GLY A 85 27.31 -18.56 27.02
CA GLY A 85 27.57 -19.22 28.30
C GLY A 85 28.92 -19.96 28.33
N LEU A 86 29.24 -20.70 27.26
CA LEU A 86 30.52 -21.38 27.14
C LEU A 86 31.70 -20.41 27.07
N VAL A 87 31.57 -19.30 26.33
CA VAL A 87 32.63 -18.28 26.24
C VAL A 87 32.85 -17.58 27.58
N VAL A 88 31.78 -17.24 28.30
CA VAL A 88 31.88 -16.66 29.64
C VAL A 88 32.52 -17.66 30.60
N PHE A 89 32.13 -18.93 30.53
CA PHE A 89 32.70 -19.99 31.35
C PHE A 89 34.20 -20.17 31.10
N THR A 90 34.64 -20.26 29.84
CA THR A 90 36.07 -20.37 29.51
C THR A 90 36.84 -19.12 29.87
N TYR A 91 36.26 -17.93 29.73
CA TYR A 91 36.86 -16.67 30.16
C TYR A 91 37.06 -16.62 31.68
N ILE A 92 36.08 -17.04 32.47
CA ILE A 92 36.18 -17.11 33.94
C ILE A 92 37.28 -18.09 34.35
N MET A 93 37.34 -19.26 33.70
CA MET A 93 38.37 -20.28 33.97
C MET A 93 39.78 -19.82 33.58
N THR A 94 39.91 -19.08 32.48
CA THR A 94 41.22 -18.62 31.96
C THR A 94 41.76 -17.43 32.75
N ASN A 95 40.89 -16.52 33.20
CA ASN A 95 41.27 -15.37 34.01
C ASN A 95 41.32 -15.67 35.52
N GLY A 96 41.21 -16.94 35.93
CA GLY A 96 41.57 -17.39 37.27
C GLY A 96 40.74 -16.79 38.40
N VAL A 97 39.41 -16.75 38.26
CA VAL A 97 38.48 -16.44 39.38
C VAL A 97 38.05 -17.73 40.10
N ILE A 98 38.99 -18.65 40.30
CA ILE A 98 38.94 -19.78 41.25
C ILE A 98 40.33 -19.89 41.89
#